data_AF-A0A931C759-F1
#
_entry.id   AF-A0A931C759-F1
#
_cell.length_a   1.000
_cell.length_b   1.000
_cell.length_c   1.000
_cell.angle_alpha   90.00
_cell.angle_beta   90.00
_cell.angle_gamma   90.00
#
_symmetry.space_group_name_H-M   'P 1'
#
loop_
_entity.id
_entity.type
_entity.pdbx_description
1 polymer ?
#
loop_
_entity_poly.entity_id
_entity_poly.type
_entity_poly.pdbx_seq_one_letter_code
_entity_poly.pdbx_strand_id
1 'polypeptide(L)'
;MKLNNLNDLLIHELKDIYSAEHQITKALPKMMKAASSDKLRAAFQEHLQVTEQQIKRLDKVFDIMGKKAEAEHCKAMEGIIKEADSMMSERADASVMDAALIASAQRVEHYEIAAYGTVCTYAKQLNMSDVLDLLVTTLEEEKATDQKLTSIAEGSINLKAEH
;
A
#
# COMPACT_ATOMS: atom_id res chain seq x y z
N MET A 1 -18.13 -11.59 8.16
CA MET A 1 -17.80 -12.88 8.85
C MET A 1 -18.09 -12.77 10.34
N LYS A 2 -18.41 -13.85 11.07
CA LYS A 2 -18.45 -13.81 12.56
C LYS A 2 -17.03 -14.08 13.08
N LEU A 3 -16.49 -13.18 13.89
CA LEU A 3 -15.15 -13.27 14.46
C LEU A 3 -15.21 -13.86 15.87
N ASN A 4 -14.69 -15.07 16.09
CA ASN A 4 -14.76 -15.75 17.39
C ASN A 4 -13.42 -15.81 18.12
N ASN A 5 -12.30 -15.65 17.40
CA ASN A 5 -10.95 -15.76 17.94
C ASN A 5 -9.95 -14.94 17.10
N LEU A 6 -8.70 -14.90 17.54
CA LEU A 6 -7.65 -14.12 16.88
C LEU A 6 -7.29 -14.65 15.49
N ASN A 7 -7.40 -15.95 15.23
CA ASN A 7 -7.17 -16.52 13.90
C ASN A 7 -8.27 -16.11 12.91
N ASP A 8 -9.54 -16.05 13.35
CA ASP A 8 -10.63 -15.50 12.55
C ASP A 8 -10.35 -14.02 12.20
N LEU A 9 -9.88 -13.23 13.17
CA LEU A 9 -9.53 -11.83 12.94
C LEU A 9 -8.33 -11.69 11.99
N LEU A 10 -7.26 -12.46 12.16
CA LEU A 10 -6.12 -12.47 11.25
C LEU A 10 -6.55 -12.74 9.79
N ILE A 11 -7.40 -13.76 9.58
CA ILE A 11 -7.90 -14.07 8.24
C ILE A 11 -8.71 -12.90 7.68
N HIS A 12 -9.57 -12.28 8.49
CA HIS A 12 -10.34 -11.10 8.07
C HIS A 12 -9.43 -9.96 7.62
N GLU A 13 -8.42 -9.60 8.42
CA GLU A 13 -7.46 -8.54 8.07
C GLU A 13 -6.67 -8.89 6.80
N LEU A 14 -6.23 -10.13 6.62
CA LEU A 14 -5.53 -10.56 5.41
C LEU A 14 -6.41 -10.44 4.15
N LYS A 15 -7.72 -10.71 4.26
CA LYS A 15 -8.66 -10.53 3.14
C LYS A 15 -8.88 -9.05 2.79
N ASP A 16 -8.91 -8.18 3.80
CA ASP A 16 -9.02 -6.73 3.62
C ASP A 16 -7.75 -6.18 2.94
N ILE A 17 -6.56 -6.53 3.45
CA ILE A 17 -5.27 -6.17 2.86
C ILE A 17 -5.16 -6.68 1.42
N TYR A 18 -5.53 -7.95 1.16
CA TYR A 18 -5.52 -8.51 -0.19
C TYR A 18 -6.42 -7.71 -1.15
N SER A 19 -7.54 -7.17 -0.67
CA SER A 19 -8.35 -6.24 -1.46
C SER A 19 -7.67 -4.88 -1.66
N ALA A 20 -7.02 -4.33 -0.64
CA ALA A 20 -6.33 -3.05 -0.72
C ALA A 20 -5.23 -3.06 -1.80
N GLU A 21 -4.36 -4.07 -1.76
CA GLU A 21 -3.29 -4.34 -2.72
C GLU A 21 -3.80 -4.37 -4.18
N HIS A 22 -4.91 -5.07 -4.42
CA HIS A 22 -5.56 -5.12 -5.74
C HIS A 22 -6.19 -3.80 -6.18
N GLN A 23 -6.55 -2.92 -5.25
CA GLN A 23 -7.01 -1.58 -5.57
C GLN A 23 -5.82 -0.67 -5.90
N ILE A 24 -4.72 -0.79 -5.17
CA ILE A 24 -3.48 -0.01 -5.36
C ILE A 24 -2.87 -0.30 -6.73
N THR A 25 -2.77 -1.57 -7.15
CA THR A 25 -2.27 -1.93 -8.50
C THR A 25 -3.06 -1.25 -9.63
N LYS A 26 -4.34 -0.93 -9.41
CA LYS A 26 -5.18 -0.19 -10.39
C LYS A 26 -5.02 1.32 -10.28
N ALA A 27 -4.69 1.84 -9.11
CA ALA A 27 -4.51 3.26 -8.85
C ALA A 27 -3.13 3.78 -9.32
N LEU A 28 -2.06 3.02 -9.08
CA LEU A 28 -0.68 3.41 -9.42
C LEU A 28 -0.51 3.81 -10.91
N PRO A 29 -1.10 3.12 -11.90
CA PRO A 29 -1.06 3.56 -13.29
C PRO A 29 -1.66 4.94 -13.57
N LYS A 30 -2.66 5.37 -12.78
CA LYS A 30 -3.22 6.72 -12.89
C LYS A 30 -2.25 7.75 -12.30
N MET A 31 -1.68 7.47 -11.12
CA MET A 31 -0.72 8.35 -10.47
C MET A 31 0.54 8.56 -11.31
N MET A 32 1.03 7.50 -11.98
CA MET A 32 2.14 7.60 -12.93
C MET A 32 1.87 8.55 -14.10
N LYS A 33 0.62 8.58 -14.60
CA LYS A 33 0.21 9.46 -15.71
C LYS A 33 0.05 10.91 -15.26
N ALA A 34 -0.42 11.12 -14.02
CA ALA A 34 -0.54 12.45 -13.44
C ALA A 34 0.83 13.05 -13.05
N ALA A 35 1.81 12.21 -12.72
CA ALA A 35 3.14 12.65 -12.33
C ALA A 35 3.90 13.31 -13.49
N SER A 36 4.42 14.51 -13.24
CA SER A 36 5.26 15.26 -14.18
C SER A 36 6.74 14.92 -14.04
N SER A 37 7.19 14.60 -12.82
CA SER A 37 8.54 14.20 -12.49
C SER A 37 8.82 12.75 -12.91
N ASP A 38 9.84 12.54 -13.74
CA ASP A 38 10.29 11.20 -14.13
C ASP A 38 10.76 10.37 -12.92
N LYS A 39 11.35 11.03 -11.91
CA LYS A 39 11.77 10.37 -10.66
C LYS A 39 10.55 9.84 -9.89
N LEU A 40 9.48 10.62 -9.82
CA LEU A 40 8.23 10.21 -9.16
C LEU A 40 7.53 9.09 -9.95
N ARG A 41 7.45 9.22 -11.27
CA ARG A 41 6.88 8.18 -12.13
C ARG A 41 7.63 6.86 -11.99
N ALA A 42 8.96 6.89 -11.95
CA ALA A 42 9.77 5.70 -11.72
C ALA A 42 9.51 5.08 -10.34
N ALA A 43 9.34 5.90 -9.29
CA ALA A 43 9.01 5.40 -7.96
C ALA A 43 7.64 4.68 -7.92
N PHE A 44 6.61 5.23 -8.56
CA PHE A 44 5.31 4.56 -8.68
C PHE A 44 5.36 3.29 -9.54
N GLN A 45 6.18 3.27 -10.59
CA GLN A 45 6.36 2.09 -11.43
C GLN A 45 7.04 0.95 -10.65
N GLU A 46 8.04 1.28 -9.83
CA GLU A 46 8.70 0.33 -8.94
C GLU A 46 7.74 -0.15 -7.86
N HIS A 47 6.98 0.75 -7.23
CA HIS A 47 5.98 0.38 -6.23
C HIS A 47 4.97 -0.61 -6.84
N LEU A 48 4.46 -0.36 -8.05
CA LEU A 48 3.53 -1.29 -8.71
C LEU A 48 4.10 -2.71 -8.85
N GLN A 49 5.39 -2.83 -9.18
CA GLN A 49 6.04 -4.14 -9.29
C GLN A 49 6.17 -4.82 -7.92
N VAL A 50 6.45 -4.04 -6.88
CA VAL A 50 6.53 -4.51 -5.49
C VAL A 50 5.15 -5.00 -5.03
N THR A 51 4.08 -4.21 -5.22
CA THR A 51 2.67 -4.55 -4.96
C THR A 51 2.25 -5.86 -5.63
N GLU A 52 2.63 -6.07 -6.89
CA GLU A 52 2.36 -7.34 -7.59
C GLU A 52 3.08 -8.55 -6.97
N GLN A 53 4.24 -8.36 -6.33
CA GLN A 53 4.89 -9.43 -5.57
C GLN A 53 4.28 -9.61 -4.19
N GLN A 54 3.83 -8.54 -3.53
CA GLN A 54 3.14 -8.59 -2.24
C GLN A 54 1.82 -9.37 -2.37
N ILE A 55 1.07 -9.19 -3.46
CA ILE A 55 -0.10 -10.02 -3.79
C ILE A 55 0.25 -11.51 -3.87
N LYS A 56 1.30 -11.87 -4.61
CA LYS A 56 1.76 -13.28 -4.69
C LYS A 56 2.21 -13.81 -3.33
N ARG A 57 2.76 -12.94 -2.49
CA ARG A 57 3.16 -13.27 -1.13
C ARG A 57 1.94 -13.56 -0.25
N LEU A 58 0.87 -12.78 -0.39
CA LEU A 58 -0.42 -13.04 0.27
C LEU A 58 -1.06 -14.34 -0.22
N ASP A 59 -1.00 -14.65 -1.52
CA ASP A 59 -1.47 -15.94 -2.04
C ASP A 59 -0.78 -17.11 -1.31
N LYS A 60 0.55 -17.03 -1.17
CA LYS A 60 1.33 -18.01 -0.43
C LYS A 60 0.96 -18.06 1.07
N VAL A 61 0.68 -16.91 1.69
CA VAL A 61 0.19 -16.87 3.08
C VAL A 61 -1.15 -17.61 3.21
N PHE A 62 -2.11 -17.36 2.31
CA PHE A 62 -3.38 -18.06 2.31
C PHE A 62 -3.21 -19.58 2.12
N ASP A 63 -2.33 -20.00 1.21
CA ASP A 63 -2.01 -21.41 0.97
C ASP A 63 -1.43 -22.09 2.22
N ILE A 64 -0.47 -21.45 2.90
CA ILE A 64 0.12 -21.97 4.16
C ILE A 64 -0.95 -22.13 5.24
N MET A 65 -1.90 -21.19 5.31
CA MET A 65 -3.01 -21.23 6.27
C MET A 65 -4.12 -22.22 5.88
N GLY A 66 -4.00 -22.90 4.72
CA GLY A 66 -5.05 -23.78 4.19
C GLY A 66 -6.36 -23.05 3.91
N LYS A 67 -6.27 -21.78 3.50
CA LYS A 67 -7.41 -20.91 3.19
C LYS A 67 -7.37 -20.51 1.72
N LYS A 68 -8.54 -20.29 1.15
CA LYS A 68 -8.64 -19.72 -0.19
C LYS A 68 -8.33 -18.22 -0.11
N ALA A 69 -7.43 -17.73 -0.97
CA ALA A 69 -7.25 -16.31 -1.20
C ALA A 69 -8.56 -15.71 -1.73
N GLU A 70 -9.13 -14.78 -0.97
CA GLU A 70 -10.40 -14.13 -1.28
C GLU A 70 -10.35 -12.70 -0.76
N ALA A 71 -10.58 -11.74 -1.64
CA ALA A 71 -10.66 -10.33 -1.26
C ALA A 71 -11.97 -10.05 -0.52
N GLU A 72 -11.88 -9.40 0.64
CA GLU A 72 -13.00 -8.68 1.24
C GLU A 72 -12.80 -7.19 0.94
N HIS A 73 -13.80 -6.54 0.33
CA HIS A 73 -13.63 -5.18 -0.22
C HIS A 73 -13.16 -4.18 0.84
N CYS A 74 -11.92 -3.72 0.71
CA CYS A 74 -11.33 -2.76 1.62
C CYS A 74 -11.86 -1.35 1.36
N LYS A 75 -12.75 -0.90 2.24
CA LYS A 75 -13.37 0.43 2.18
C LYS A 75 -12.39 1.55 2.53
N ALA A 76 -11.42 1.28 3.39
CA ALA A 76 -10.42 2.27 3.79
C ALA A 76 -9.53 2.64 2.60
N MET A 77 -8.96 1.63 1.93
CA MET A 77 -8.15 1.84 0.73
C MET A 77 -8.94 2.49 -0.40
N GLU A 78 -10.20 2.07 -0.61
CA GLU A 78 -11.08 2.72 -1.57
C GLU A 78 -11.23 4.22 -1.30
N GLY A 79 -11.40 4.59 -0.02
CA GLY A 79 -11.50 5.99 0.41
C GLY A 79 -10.22 6.78 0.11
N ILE A 80 -9.06 6.25 0.50
CA ILE A 80 -7.75 6.89 0.27
C ILE A 80 -7.50 7.08 -1.24
N ILE A 81 -7.81 6.07 -2.06
CA ILE A 81 -7.67 6.17 -3.52
C ILE A 81 -8.64 7.20 -4.11
N LYS A 82 -9.87 7.30 -3.60
CA LYS A 82 -10.83 8.34 -4.03
C LYS A 82 -10.37 9.75 -3.66
N GLU A 83 -9.75 9.93 -2.51
CA GLU A 83 -9.11 11.20 -2.14
C GLU A 83 -8.00 11.56 -3.13
N ALA A 84 -7.15 10.58 -3.50
CA ALA A 84 -6.11 10.77 -4.52
C ALA A 84 -6.69 11.09 -5.91
N ASP A 85 -7.72 10.38 -6.36
CA ASP A 85 -8.41 10.63 -7.64
C ASP A 85 -9.04 12.04 -7.66
N SER A 86 -9.60 12.50 -6.53
CA SER A 86 -10.15 13.85 -6.40
C SER A 86 -9.04 14.90 -6.48
N MET A 87 -7.93 14.68 -5.76
CA MET A 87 -6.77 15.57 -5.78
C MET A 87 -6.16 15.69 -7.19
N MET A 88 -6.05 14.59 -7.93
CA MET A 88 -5.56 14.59 -9.32
C MET A 88 -6.49 15.34 -10.29
N SER A 89 -7.75 15.57 -9.91
CA SER A 89 -8.72 16.31 -10.72
C SER A 89 -8.67 17.82 -10.45
N GLU A 90 -7.95 18.27 -9.42
CA GLU A 90 -7.76 19.69 -9.11
C GLU A 90 -6.83 20.36 -10.13
N ARG A 91 -7.06 21.66 -10.36
CA ARG A 91 -6.16 22.46 -11.21
C ARG A 91 -4.97 22.93 -10.39
N ALA A 92 -3.84 22.24 -10.53
CA ALA A 92 -2.58 22.59 -9.89
C ALA A 92 -1.44 22.69 -10.93
N ASP A 93 -0.41 23.46 -10.58
CA ASP A 93 0.85 23.43 -11.33
C ASP A 93 1.53 22.07 -11.17
N ALA A 94 2.37 21.71 -12.15
CA ALA A 94 2.95 20.37 -12.25
C ALA A 94 3.74 19.94 -11.00
N SER A 95 4.53 20.85 -10.41
CA SER A 95 5.29 20.57 -9.18
C SER A 95 4.39 20.42 -7.94
N VAL A 96 3.32 21.22 -7.86
CA VAL A 96 2.32 21.13 -6.78
C VAL A 96 1.53 19.83 -6.90
N MET A 97 1.16 19.42 -8.11
CA MET A 97 0.51 18.14 -8.36
C MET A 97 1.42 16.96 -7.97
N ASP A 98 2.71 17.01 -8.30
CA ASP A 98 3.66 15.97 -7.90
C ASP A 98 3.79 15.87 -6.36
N ALA A 99 3.80 17.00 -5.64
CA ALA A 99 3.80 17.02 -4.18
C ALA A 99 2.51 16.42 -3.60
N ALA A 100 1.36 16.73 -4.22
CA ALA A 100 0.07 16.18 -3.83
C ALA A 100 -0.01 14.66 -4.06
N LEU A 101 0.54 14.18 -5.19
CA LEU A 101 0.64 12.75 -5.50
C LEU A 101 1.49 12.00 -4.48
N ILE A 102 2.63 12.57 -4.05
CA ILE A 102 3.44 12.00 -2.97
C ILE A 102 2.61 11.93 -1.68
N ALA A 103 1.97 13.03 -1.28
CA ALA A 103 1.18 13.05 -0.06
C ALA A 103 0.04 12.02 -0.09
N SER A 104 -0.60 11.79 -1.24
CA SER A 104 -1.59 10.73 -1.42
C SER A 104 -0.99 9.34 -1.31
N ALA A 105 0.16 9.09 -1.96
CA ALA A 105 0.86 7.81 -1.89
C ALA A 105 1.30 7.49 -0.46
N GLN A 106 1.87 8.44 0.28
CA GLN A 106 2.26 8.20 1.67
C GLN A 106 1.07 7.85 2.58
N ARG A 107 -0.14 8.36 2.31
CA ARG A 107 -1.34 7.93 3.05
C ARG A 107 -1.68 6.46 2.77
N VAL A 108 -1.45 5.98 1.54
CA VAL A 108 -1.56 4.56 1.18
C VAL A 108 -0.53 3.76 1.98
N GLU A 109 0.76 4.13 1.91
CA GLU A 109 1.83 3.42 2.63
C GLU A 109 1.57 3.36 4.15
N HIS A 110 1.14 4.46 4.76
CA HIS A 110 0.87 4.51 6.19
C HIS A 110 -0.30 3.60 6.61
N TYR A 111 -1.32 3.48 5.76
CA TYR A 111 -2.39 2.51 5.98
C TYR A 111 -1.84 1.08 5.91
N GLU A 112 -1.02 0.77 4.90
CA GLU A 112 -0.44 -0.57 4.72
C GLU A 112 0.54 -0.93 5.84
N ILE A 113 1.40 -0.02 6.26
CA ILE A 113 2.32 -0.20 7.41
C ILE A 113 1.53 -0.53 8.68
N ALA A 114 0.41 0.15 8.92
CA ALA A 114 -0.45 -0.13 10.07
C ALA A 114 -1.13 -1.51 9.96
N ALA A 115 -1.64 -1.85 8.77
CA ALA A 115 -2.32 -3.12 8.51
C ALA A 115 -1.35 -4.31 8.60
N TYR A 116 -0.20 -4.25 7.91
CA TYR A 116 0.85 -5.25 7.94
C TYR A 116 1.49 -5.41 9.32
N GLY A 117 1.72 -4.31 10.04
CA GLY A 117 2.18 -4.37 11.44
C GLY A 117 1.22 -5.13 12.36
N THR A 118 -0.08 -4.97 12.12
CA THR A 118 -1.15 -5.67 12.86
C THR A 118 -1.13 -7.17 12.56
N VAL A 119 -1.15 -7.57 11.29
CA VAL A 119 -1.18 -9.00 10.93
C VAL A 119 0.13 -9.72 11.27
N CYS A 120 1.28 -9.03 11.25
CA CYS A 120 2.54 -9.57 11.78
C CYS A 120 2.41 -9.89 13.28
N THR A 121 1.85 -8.95 14.06
CA THR A 121 1.66 -9.15 15.50
C THR A 121 0.74 -10.35 15.78
N TYR A 122 -0.34 -10.49 15.01
CA TYR A 122 -1.27 -11.62 15.14
C TYR A 122 -0.63 -12.96 14.74
N ALA A 123 0.07 -13.01 13.60
CA ALA A 123 0.78 -14.22 13.16
C ALA A 123 1.82 -14.67 14.20
N LYS A 124 2.54 -13.72 14.81
CA LYS A 124 3.47 -13.99 15.91
C LYS A 124 2.76 -14.56 17.14
N GLN A 125 1.64 -13.96 17.56
CA GLN A 125 0.87 -14.43 18.72
C GLN A 125 0.29 -15.84 18.51
N LEU A 126 -0.03 -16.20 17.27
CA LEU A 126 -0.54 -17.51 16.87
C LEU A 126 0.57 -18.53 16.58
N ASN A 127 1.85 -18.16 16.77
CA ASN A 127 3.04 -18.99 16.48
C ASN A 127 3.12 -19.47 15.01
N MET A 128 2.69 -18.63 14.06
CA MET A 128 2.75 -18.91 12.62
C MET A 128 4.03 -18.32 11.99
N SER A 129 5.19 -18.88 12.32
CA SER A 129 6.50 -18.34 11.91
C SER A 129 6.63 -18.17 10.39
N ASP A 130 6.23 -19.16 9.59
CA ASP A 130 6.34 -19.08 8.12
C ASP A 130 5.46 -17.96 7.52
N VAL A 131 4.29 -17.71 8.11
CA VAL A 131 3.40 -16.61 7.71
C VAL A 131 3.99 -15.28 8.16
N LEU A 132 4.51 -15.21 9.40
CA LEU A 132 5.13 -14.01 9.95
C LEU A 132 6.29 -13.53 9.08
N ASP A 133 7.19 -14.41 8.67
CA ASP A 133 8.37 -14.04 7.88
C ASP A 133 7.98 -13.41 6.52
N LEU A 134 6.92 -13.94 5.91
CA LEU A 134 6.37 -13.37 4.68
C LEU A 134 5.75 -11.99 4.92
N LEU A 135 4.92 -11.84 5.95
CA LEU A 135 4.26 -10.56 6.26
C LEU A 135 5.26 -9.48 6.68
N VAL A 136 6.33 -9.83 7.41
CA VAL A 136 7.41 -8.91 7.77
C VAL A 136 8.16 -8.45 6.54
N THR A 137 8.37 -9.33 5.55
CA THR A 137 9.01 -8.93 4.29
C THR A 137 8.19 -7.84 3.58
N THR A 138 6.87 -8.02 3.47
CA THR A 138 6.01 -6.96 2.92
C THR A 138 6.07 -5.68 3.75
N LEU A 139 5.96 -5.78 5.08
CA LEU A 139 6.00 -4.62 5.97
C LEU A 139 7.26 -3.76 5.79
N GLU A 140 8.42 -4.39 5.60
CA GLU A 140 9.67 -3.66 5.37
C GLU A 140 9.76 -3.07 3.95
N GLU A 141 9.14 -3.71 2.96
CA GLU A 141 8.98 -3.13 1.62
C GLU A 141 8.14 -1.83 1.66
N GLU A 142 7.00 -1.81 2.36
CA GLU A 142 6.17 -0.58 2.47
C GLU A 142 6.89 0.55 3.18
N LYS A 143 7.60 0.23 4.27
CA LYS A 143 8.42 1.22 4.99
C LYS A 143 9.50 1.80 4.07
N ALA A 144 10.14 0.96 3.26
CA ALA A 144 11.16 1.42 2.32
C ALA A 144 10.54 2.30 1.21
N THR A 145 9.35 1.96 0.72
CA THR A 145 8.60 2.77 -0.24
C THR A 145 8.25 4.14 0.33
N ASP A 146 7.70 4.23 1.55
CA ASP A 146 7.41 5.50 2.21
C ASP A 146 8.67 6.36 2.44
N GLN A 147 9.77 5.76 2.89
CA GLN A 147 11.05 6.46 3.04
C GLN A 147 11.56 7.02 1.72
N LYS A 148 11.39 6.27 0.63
CA LYS A 148 11.76 6.72 -0.71
C LYS A 148 10.89 7.87 -1.18
N LEU A 149 9.58 7.82 -0.94
CA LEU A 149 8.65 8.91 -1.24
C LEU A 149 9.03 10.18 -0.47
N THR A 150 9.31 10.07 0.83
CA THR A 150 9.83 11.17 1.66
C THR A 150 11.09 11.78 1.06
N SER A 151 12.06 10.94 0.67
CA SER A 151 13.31 11.39 0.07
C SER A 151 13.11 12.12 -1.28
N ILE A 152 12.09 11.74 -2.06
CA ILE A 152 11.74 12.44 -3.31
C ILE A 152 11.08 13.79 -3.00
N ALA A 153 10.19 13.82 -2.00
CA ALA A 153 9.48 15.00 -1.55
C ALA A 153 10.48 16.10 -1.12
N GLU A 154 11.34 15.78 -0.15
CA GLU A 154 12.31 16.70 0.43
C GLU A 154 13.41 17.11 -0.55
N GLY A 155 13.88 16.17 -1.36
CA GLY A 155 15.06 16.39 -2.21
C GLY A 155 14.81 17.20 -3.48
N SER A 156 13.57 17.29 -3.96
CA SER A 156 13.30 18.01 -5.22
C SER A 156 11.88 18.50 -5.42
N ILE A 157 10.87 17.75 -5.00
CA ILE A 157 9.49 18.02 -5.42
C ILE A 157 8.89 19.15 -4.59
N ASN A 158 9.02 19.10 -3.26
CA ASN A 158 8.49 20.15 -2.39
C ASN A 158 9.20 21.49 -2.63
N LEU A 159 10.52 21.46 -2.87
CA LEU A 159 11.29 22.66 -3.21
C LEU A 159 10.81 23.32 -4.51
N LYS A 160 10.37 22.54 -5.50
CA LYS A 160 9.80 23.07 -6.75
C LYS A 160 8.34 23.54 -6.60
N ALA A 161 7.67 23.15 -5.52
CA ALA A 161 6.28 23.52 -5.24
C ALA A 161 6.16 24.75 -4.30
N GLU A 162 7.28 25.24 -3.75
CA GLU A 162 7.33 26.36 -2.81
C GLU A 162 7.21 27.74 -3.49
N HIS A 163 7.41 27.81 -4.81
CA HIS A 163 7.49 29.05 -5.61
C HIS A 163 6.73 28.90 -6.92
#